data_AF-A0A2Z3GL96-F1
#
_entry.id   AF-A0A2Z3GL96-F1
#
_cell.length_a   1.000
_cell.length_b   1.000
_cell.length_c   1.000
_cell.angle_alpha   90.00
_cell.angle_beta   90.00
_cell.angle_gamma   90.00
#
_symmetry.space_group_name_H-M   'P 1'
#
loop_
_entity.id
_entity.type
_entity.pdbx_description
1 polymer ?
#
loop_
_entity_poly.entity_id
_entity_poly.type
_entity_poly.pdbx_seq_one_letter_code
_entity_poly.pdbx_strand_id
1 'polypeptide(L)'
;MPVVDNVLDTLTTPAAVVAGALLMTSSLPHLDSVLRWGLGIVVGGGTAGLVQGGTALLRAGATASTSGLANPVLATLENVLAVGSTVLAVALPLVAGAGGLALVLFGLG
;
A
#
# COMPACT_ATOMS: atom_id res chain seq x y z
N MET A 1 -20.99 12.35 -7.92
CA MET A 1 -21.98 12.06 -8.99
C MET A 1 -21.82 10.58 -9.25
N PRO A 2 -22.83 9.72 -9.05
CA PRO A 2 -22.63 8.28 -8.94
C PRO A 2 -21.91 7.64 -10.14
N VAL A 3 -22.07 8.19 -11.34
CA VAL A 3 -21.34 7.74 -12.54
C VAL A 3 -19.86 8.10 -12.52
N VAL A 4 -19.53 9.31 -12.07
CA VAL A 4 -18.13 9.78 -11.94
C VAL A 4 -17.40 8.97 -10.88
N ASP A 5 -18.06 8.70 -9.75
CA ASP A 5 -17.49 7.94 -8.64
C ASP A 5 -17.21 6.49 -9.09
N ASN A 6 -18.10 5.87 -9.87
CA ASN A 6 -17.89 4.53 -10.42
C ASN A 6 -16.71 4.45 -11.40
N VAL A 7 -16.55 5.46 -12.27
CA VAL A 7 -15.40 5.53 -13.19
C VAL A 7 -14.09 5.71 -12.41
N LEU A 8 -14.08 6.58 -11.41
CA LEU A 8 -12.93 6.80 -10.54
C LEU A 8 -12.54 5.54 -9.78
N ASP A 9 -13.49 4.79 -9.21
CA ASP A 9 -13.21 3.53 -8.51
C ASP A 9 -12.60 2.46 -9.43
N THR A 10 -13.10 2.40 -10.67
CA THR A 10 -12.58 1.46 -11.68
C THR A 10 -11.13 1.78 -12.07
N LEU A 11 -10.77 3.07 -12.13
CA LEU A 11 -9.40 3.52 -12.42
C LEU A 11 -8.48 3.47 -11.19
N THR A 12 -9.02 3.60 -9.99
CA THR A 12 -8.24 3.63 -8.75
C THR A 12 -7.49 2.33 -8.54
N THR A 13 -8.09 1.19 -8.89
CA THR A 13 -7.45 -0.13 -8.75
C THR A 13 -6.16 -0.27 -9.58
N PRO A 14 -6.17 -0.07 -10.91
CA PRO A 14 -4.94 -0.11 -11.71
C PRO A 14 -3.99 1.04 -11.36
N ALA A 15 -4.50 2.23 -11.02
CA ALA A 15 -3.66 3.35 -10.60
C ALA A 15 -2.89 3.05 -9.31
N ALA A 16 -3.51 2.40 -8.33
CA ALA A 16 -2.86 2.01 -7.07
C ALA A 16 -1.70 1.03 -7.31
N VAL A 17 -1.88 0.05 -8.18
CA VAL A 17 -0.82 -0.91 -8.57
C VAL A 17 0.36 -0.19 -9.21
N VAL A 18 0.09 0.70 -10.16
CA VAL A 18 1.14 1.48 -10.84
C VAL A 18 1.86 2.40 -9.85
N ALA A 19 1.12 3.11 -9.00
CA ALA A 19 1.68 3.99 -7.99
C ALA A 19 2.56 3.22 -6.99
N GLY A 20 2.09 2.06 -6.50
CA GLY A 20 2.86 1.20 -5.61
C GLY A 20 4.15 0.69 -6.25
N ALA A 21 4.08 0.28 -7.52
CA ALA A 21 5.26 -0.13 -8.26
C ALA A 21 6.27 1.01 -8.40
N LEU A 22 5.81 2.20 -8.80
CA LEU A 22 6.66 3.37 -8.95
C LEU A 22 7.31 3.80 -7.62
N LEU A 23 6.54 3.86 -6.52
CA LEU A 23 7.04 4.18 -5.18
C LEU A 23 8.16 3.24 -4.73
N MET A 24 7.98 1.94 -4.95
CA MET A 24 9.00 0.97 -4.62
C MET A 24 10.23 1.16 -5.52
N THR A 25 10.05 1.26 -6.85
CA THR A 25 11.19 1.48 -7.76
C THR A 25 12.00 2.74 -7.45
N SER A 26 11.34 3.84 -7.07
CA SER A 26 12.01 5.11 -6.76
C SER A 26 12.80 5.05 -5.45
N SER A 27 12.42 4.15 -4.54
CA SER A 27 13.10 3.94 -3.25
C SER A 27 14.39 3.13 -3.36
N LEU A 28 14.65 2.48 -4.51
CA LEU A 28 15.83 1.63 -4.74
C LEU A 28 16.71 2.15 -5.89
N PRO A 29 17.22 3.40 -5.84
CA PRO A 29 17.94 4.01 -6.97
C PRO A 29 19.26 3.31 -7.30
N HIS A 30 19.87 2.62 -6.34
CA HIS A 30 21.20 2.00 -6.47
C HIS A 30 21.19 0.56 -6.99
N LEU A 31 20.00 -0.04 -7.17
CA LEU A 31 19.88 -1.39 -7.72
C LEU A 31 19.94 -1.40 -9.25
N ASP A 32 20.31 -2.56 -9.81
CA ASP A 32 20.21 -2.80 -11.25
C ASP A 32 18.76 -2.61 -11.74
N SER A 33 18.59 -2.17 -12.99
CA SER A 33 17.27 -1.84 -13.54
C SER A 33 16.30 -3.02 -13.52
N VAL A 34 16.76 -4.24 -13.81
CA VAL A 34 15.91 -5.44 -13.82
C VAL A 34 15.43 -5.77 -12.41
N LEU A 35 16.34 -5.80 -11.43
CA LEU A 35 15.97 -6.07 -10.04
C LEU A 35 15.11 -4.95 -9.46
N ARG A 36 15.42 -3.68 -9.77
CA ARG A 36 14.64 -2.52 -9.31
C ARG A 36 13.19 -2.60 -9.79
N TRP A 37 12.97 -2.81 -11.08
CA TRP A 37 11.62 -2.93 -11.64
C TRP A 37 10.93 -4.23 -11.24
N GLY A 38 11.68 -5.34 -11.12
CA GLY A 38 11.16 -6.60 -10.63
C GLY A 38 10.60 -6.47 -9.21
N LEU A 39 11.38 -5.91 -8.28
CA LEU A 39 10.93 -5.61 -6.92
C LEU A 39 9.83 -4.55 -6.89
N GLY A 40 9.93 -3.54 -7.75
CA GLY A 40 8.89 -2.53 -7.93
C GLY A 40 7.54 -3.14 -8.21
N ILE A 41 7.43 -3.92 -9.28
CA ILE A 41 6.18 -4.53 -9.72
C ILE A 41 5.70 -5.58 -8.72
N VAL A 42 6.57 -6.50 -8.30
CA VAL A 42 6.18 -7.63 -7.44
C VAL A 42 5.85 -7.17 -6.02
N VAL A 43 6.73 -6.39 -5.40
CA VAL A 43 6.56 -5.95 -4.01
C VAL A 43 5.68 -4.72 -3.96
N GLY A 44 6.04 -3.64 -4.66
CA GLY A 44 5.28 -2.39 -4.63
C GLY A 44 3.90 -2.51 -5.29
N GLY A 45 3.87 -2.96 -6.54
CA GLY A 45 2.62 -3.12 -7.29
C GLY A 45 1.73 -4.23 -6.74
N GLY A 46 2.31 -5.39 -6.40
CA GLY A 46 1.60 -6.52 -5.83
C GLY A 46 0.93 -6.20 -4.50
N THR A 47 1.64 -5.55 -3.56
CA THR A 47 1.05 -5.17 -2.26
C THR A 47 -0.08 -4.15 -2.43
N ALA A 48 0.12 -3.10 -3.24
CA ALA A 48 -0.92 -2.12 -3.51
C ALA A 48 -2.16 -2.74 -4.17
N GLY A 49 -1.96 -3.67 -5.12
CA GLY A 49 -3.04 -4.41 -5.78
C GLY A 49 -3.82 -5.31 -4.83
N LEU A 50 -3.13 -6.01 -3.92
CA LEU A 50 -3.78 -6.86 -2.93
C LEU A 50 -4.62 -6.05 -1.94
N VAL A 51 -4.10 -4.92 -1.45
CA VAL A 51 -4.84 -4.05 -0.53
C VAL A 51 -6.07 -3.46 -1.22
N GLN A 52 -5.90 -2.83 -2.38
CA GLN A 52 -7.00 -2.17 -3.08
C GLN A 52 -8.03 -3.17 -3.60
N GLY A 53 -7.58 -4.30 -4.16
CA GLY A 53 -8.44 -5.38 -4.62
C GLY A 53 -9.18 -6.08 -3.47
N GLY A 54 -8.49 -6.31 -2.35
CA GLY A 54 -9.11 -6.87 -1.14
C GLY A 54 -10.23 -5.99 -0.60
N THR A 55 -10.01 -4.68 -0.52
CA THR A 55 -11.04 -3.69 -0.16
C THR A 55 -12.22 -3.72 -1.13
N ALA A 56 -11.96 -3.72 -2.44
CA ALA A 56 -13.04 -3.78 -3.44
C ALA A 56 -13.90 -5.05 -3.30
N LEU A 57 -13.27 -6.21 -3.07
CA LEU A 57 -13.97 -7.48 -2.84
C LEU A 57 -14.78 -7.45 -1.55
N LEU A 58 -14.24 -6.91 -0.45
CA LEU A 58 -14.94 -6.77 0.81
C LEU A 58 -16.17 -5.87 0.68
N ARG A 59 -16.06 -4.75 -0.05
CA ARG A 59 -17.19 -3.84 -0.33
C ARG A 59 -18.26 -4.49 -1.22
N ALA A 60 -17.85 -5.23 -2.24
CA ALA A 60 -18.78 -6.00 -3.07
C ALA A 60 -19.50 -7.07 -2.24
N GLY A 61 -18.77 -7.79 -1.39
CA GLY A 61 -19.32 -8.79 -0.46
C GLY A 61 -20.29 -8.19 0.56
N ALA A 62 -19.93 -7.06 1.18
CA ALA A 62 -20.80 -6.33 2.12
C ALA A 62 -22.10 -5.87 1.46
N THR A 63 -22.03 -5.39 0.21
CA THR A 63 -23.20 -4.98 -0.57
C THR A 63 -24.08 -6.18 -0.93
N ALA A 64 -23.48 -7.30 -1.37
CA ALA A 64 -24.22 -8.51 -1.77
C ALA A 64 -24.85 -9.25 -0.57
N SER A 65 -24.17 -9.30 0.58
CA SER A 65 -24.61 -10.10 1.75
C SER A 65 -25.51 -9.32 2.71
N THR A 66 -25.34 -8.00 2.82
CA THR A 66 -26.05 -7.18 3.83
C THR A 66 -26.77 -5.98 3.25
N SER A 67 -26.91 -5.90 1.92
CA SER A 67 -27.44 -4.72 1.21
C SER A 67 -26.68 -3.42 1.56
N GLY A 68 -25.41 -3.54 2.01
CA GLY A 68 -24.57 -2.41 2.40
C GLY A 68 -24.62 -2.02 3.87
N LEU A 69 -25.39 -2.71 4.73
CA LEU A 69 -25.42 -2.44 6.18
C LEU A 69 -24.08 -2.71 6.88
N ALA A 70 -23.23 -3.58 6.31
CA ALA A 70 -21.88 -3.82 6.81
C ALA A 70 -20.85 -2.75 6.39
N ASN A 71 -21.19 -1.84 5.46
CA ASN A 71 -20.26 -0.83 4.96
C ASN A 71 -19.71 0.11 6.05
N PRO A 72 -20.50 0.60 7.04
CA PRO A 72 -19.97 1.45 8.11
C PRO A 72 -18.94 0.74 8.99
N VAL A 73 -19.14 -0.56 9.24
CA VAL A 73 -18.20 -1.38 10.03
C VAL A 73 -16.90 -1.58 9.25
N LEU A 74 -17.01 -1.94 7.96
CA LEU A 74 -15.85 -2.09 7.07
C LEU A 74 -15.07 -0.78 6.94
N ALA A 75 -15.76 0.35 6.74
CA ALA A 75 -15.14 1.66 6.65
C ALA A 75 -14.39 2.04 7.93
N THR A 76 -14.92 1.67 9.11
CA THR A 76 -14.24 1.89 10.39
C THR A 76 -12.95 1.07 10.47
N LEU A 77 -12.99 -0.20 10.04
CA LEU A 77 -11.82 -1.08 9.99
C LEU A 77 -10.76 -0.54 9.02
N GLU A 78 -11.17 -0.11 7.82
CA GLU A 78 -10.30 0.53 6.84
C GLU A 78 -9.60 1.75 7.45
N ASN A 79 -10.33 2.58 8.19
CA ASN A 79 -9.76 3.77 8.82
C ASN A 79 -8.75 3.43 9.92
N VAL A 80 -9.03 2.41 10.74
CA VAL A 80 -8.08 1.92 11.76
C VAL A 80 -6.80 1.38 11.12
N LEU A 81 -6.93 0.59 10.05
CA LEU A 81 -5.79 0.09 9.29
C LEU A 81 -5.01 1.21 8.60
N ALA A 82 -5.68 2.24 8.09
CA ALA A 82 -5.06 3.43 7.51
C ALA A 82 -4.25 4.22 8.54
N VAL A 83 -4.77 4.42 9.74
CA VAL A 83 -4.04 5.08 10.84
C VAL A 83 -2.83 4.23 11.24
N GLY A 84 -3.00 2.92 11.44
CA GLY A 84 -1.91 2.03 11.81
C GLY A 84 -0.79 1.98 10.76
N SER A 85 -1.16 1.85 9.47
CA SER A 85 -0.20 1.88 8.37
C SER A 85 0.50 3.23 8.21
N THR A 86 -0.17 4.34 8.50
CA THR A 86 0.46 5.68 8.53
C THR A 86 1.53 5.76 9.62
N VAL A 87 1.24 5.27 10.82
CA VAL A 87 2.21 5.23 11.93
C VAL A 87 3.41 4.37 11.55
N LEU A 88 3.17 3.18 10.97
CA LEU A 88 4.22 2.29 10.50
C LEU A 88 5.07 2.94 9.39
N ALA A 89 4.45 3.60 8.42
CA ALA A 89 5.13 4.27 7.31
C ALA A 89 6.13 5.34 7.80
N VAL A 90 5.84 6.00 8.93
CA VAL A 90 6.75 6.97 9.55
C VAL A 90 7.78 6.28 10.46
N ALA A 91 7.37 5.27 11.23
CA ALA A 91 8.23 4.63 12.22
C ALA A 91 9.31 3.73 11.60
N LEU A 92 8.98 2.94 10.56
CA LEU A 92 9.92 1.99 9.96
C LEU A 92 11.20 2.67 9.41
N PRO A 93 11.13 3.77 8.64
CA PRO A 93 12.32 4.48 8.18
C PRO A 93 13.22 4.98 9.32
N LEU A 94 12.62 5.45 10.42
CA LEU A 94 13.37 5.92 11.60
C LEU A 94 14.13 4.78 12.27
N VAL A 95 13.48 3.63 12.46
CA VAL A 95 14.11 2.44 13.04
C VAL A 95 15.21 1.90 12.12
N ALA A 96 14.96 1.82 10.81
CA ALA A 96 15.95 1.38 9.83
C ALA A 96 17.18 2.31 9.79
N GLY A 97 16.95 3.63 9.83
CA GLY A 97 18.02 4.62 9.89
C GLY A 97 18.85 4.53 11.17
N ALA A 98 18.19 4.43 12.33
CA ALA A 98 18.86 4.26 13.62
C ALA A 98 19.68 2.96 13.68
N GLY A 99 19.13 1.86 13.18
CA GLY A 99 19.83 0.57 13.07
C GLY A 99 21.04 0.64 12.14
N GLY A 100 20.89 1.28 10.98
CA GLY A 100 22.01 1.52 10.05
C GLY A 100 23.14 2.34 10.68
N LEU A 101 22.80 3.42 11.39
CA LEU A 101 23.78 4.23 12.11
C LEU A 101 24.50 3.42 13.20
N ALA A 102 23.77 2.64 13.99
CA ALA A 102 24.36 1.78 15.01
C ALA A 102 25.35 0.77 14.41
N LEU A 103 24.98 0.12 13.31
CA LEU A 103 25.86 -0.83 12.60
C LEU A 103 27.15 -0.16 12.11
N VAL A 104 27.06 1.05 11.56
CA VAL A 104 28.23 1.81 11.11
C VAL A 104 29.15 2.13 12.28
N LEU A 105 28.60 2.61 13.41
CA LEU A 105 29.38 2.95 14.60
C LEU A 105 30.08 1.73 15.23
N PHE A 106 29.42 0.58 15.26
CA PHE A 106 30.02 -0.67 15.78
C PHE A 106 30.99 -1.33 14.80
N GLY A 107 30.79 -1.19 13.48
CA GLY A 107 31.63 -1.79 12.46
C GLY A 107 32.92 -1.01 12.13
N LEU A 108 33.00 0.26 12.53
CA LEU A 108 34.20 1.11 12.40
C LEU A 108 35.09 1.12 13.66
N GLY A 109 34.69 0.40 14.73
CA GLY A 109 35.41 0.29 16.00
C GLY A 109 36.34 -0.91 16.11
#